data_AF-A0A7S4V4G4-F1
#
_entry.id   AF-A0A7S4V4G4-F1
#
_cell.length_a   1.000
_cell.length_b   1.000
_cell.length_c   1.000
_cell.angle_alpha   90.00
_cell.angle_beta   90.00
_cell.angle_gamma   90.00
#
_symmetry.space_group_name_H-M   'P 1'
#
loop_
_entity.id
_entity.type
_entity.pdbx_description
1 polymer ?
#
loop_
_entity_poly.entity_id
_entity_poly.type
_entity_poly.pdbx_seq_one_letter_code
_entity_poly.pdbx_strand_id
1 'polypeptide(L)'
;GGAQGHMAQGSMSDATPPEQTGHASCDLQEECESLRDRSAALEERNARLLDEIALLRSHCEVDAPHWAREVRHCAEQLQEIAAPLATVPLGAKLLVLVEGLQAAEVGLRAMGGAPLREELAELRTAFARHLNEGQAREAALRTETERLRAMLRGVGTSVATPAPAAEERGQSEARPAEPVPQEPGPPELRPEPPAPREPGPPELRPEQPSSQAPLPLEPAASLAEGSVEAGGDTAP
;
A
#
# COMPACT_ATOMS: atom_id res chain seq x y z
N GLY A 1 54.64 -29.39 16.72
CA GLY A 1 54.35 -30.71 16.10
C GLY A 1 53.04 -30.58 15.34
N GLY A 2 52.86 -31.09 14.14
CA GLY A 2 53.64 -32.07 13.39
C GLY A 2 52.63 -32.96 12.66
N ALA A 3 52.74 -33.01 11.32
CA ALA A 3 52.25 -34.02 10.36
C ALA A 3 51.97 -33.27 9.04
N GLN A 4 52.86 -33.29 8.04
CA GLN A 4 53.02 -34.37 7.06
C GLN A 4 51.65 -34.80 6.51
N GLY A 5 51.24 -34.48 5.29
CA GLY A 5 51.97 -34.59 4.03
C GLY A 5 51.49 -35.85 3.34
N HIS A 6 50.48 -35.75 2.48
CA HIS A 6 50.10 -36.79 1.51
C HIS A 6 49.71 -36.11 0.19
N MET A 7 50.69 -36.07 -0.72
CA MET A 7 50.46 -35.81 -2.12
C MET A 7 49.97 -37.12 -2.75
N ALA A 8 48.67 -37.19 -3.04
CA ALA A 8 48.12 -38.20 -3.93
C ALA A 8 48.05 -37.60 -5.34
N GLN A 9 49.09 -37.85 -6.15
CA GLN A 9 49.04 -37.65 -7.60
C GLN A 9 48.15 -38.75 -8.20
N GLY A 10 46.85 -38.47 -8.25
CA GLY A 10 45.86 -39.30 -8.91
C GLY A 10 45.74 -38.90 -10.39
N SER A 11 46.25 -39.78 -11.24
CA SER A 11 46.17 -39.80 -12.69
C SER A 11 44.87 -39.22 -13.25
N MET A 12 44.97 -38.12 -14.00
CA MET A 12 43.90 -37.57 -14.82
C MET A 12 43.71 -38.47 -16.04
N SER A 13 42.81 -39.45 -15.91
CA SER A 13 42.27 -40.18 -17.04
C SER A 13 41.36 -39.23 -17.81
N ASP A 14 41.91 -38.74 -18.91
CA ASP A 14 41.27 -37.98 -19.97
C ASP A 14 40.22 -38.87 -20.65
N ALA A 15 39.04 -38.92 -20.04
CA ALA A 15 37.86 -39.56 -20.58
C ALA A 15 36.81 -38.47 -20.76
N THR A 16 36.96 -37.65 -21.81
CA THR A 16 35.91 -36.77 -22.32
C THR A 16 34.71 -37.61 -22.75
N PRO A 17 33.56 -37.55 -22.03
CA PRO A 17 32.34 -38.13 -22.55
C PRO A 17 31.79 -37.25 -23.68
N PRO A 18 31.25 -37.85 -24.75
CA PRO A 18 30.87 -37.16 -25.97
C PRO A 18 29.52 -36.45 -25.84
N GLU A 19 29.50 -35.17 -26.21
CA GLU A 19 28.46 -34.44 -26.98
C GLU A 19 26.96 -34.53 -26.60
N GLN A 20 26.57 -35.16 -25.48
CA GLN A 20 25.16 -35.17 -25.04
C GLN A 20 24.74 -33.96 -24.19
N THR A 21 25.65 -33.02 -23.93
CA THR A 21 25.37 -31.83 -23.09
C THR A 21 24.46 -30.81 -23.77
N GLY A 22 24.34 -30.84 -25.09
CA GLY A 22 23.52 -29.87 -25.84
C GLY A 22 22.03 -29.98 -25.53
N HIS A 23 21.48 -31.20 -25.50
CA HIS A 23 20.07 -31.41 -25.18
C HIS A 23 19.75 -31.08 -23.73
N ALA A 24 20.60 -31.52 -22.79
CA ALA A 24 20.44 -31.17 -21.37
C ALA A 24 20.48 -29.66 -21.12
N SER A 25 21.26 -28.88 -21.90
CA SER A 25 21.28 -27.43 -21.77
C SER A 25 20.01 -26.73 -22.28
N CYS A 26 19.40 -27.26 -23.34
CA CYS A 26 18.13 -26.73 -23.85
C CYS A 26 16.99 -27.00 -22.88
N ASP A 27 16.88 -28.23 -22.37
CA ASP A 27 15.83 -28.60 -21.41
C ASP A 27 15.92 -27.75 -20.12
N LEU A 28 17.14 -27.55 -19.59
CA LEU A 28 17.35 -26.68 -18.42
C LEU A 28 17.01 -25.21 -18.71
N GLN A 29 17.26 -24.73 -19.93
CA GLN A 29 16.89 -23.37 -20.31
C GLN A 29 15.37 -23.20 -20.38
N GLU A 30 14.65 -24.13 -21.00
CA GLU A 30 13.19 -24.14 -21.05
C GLU A 30 12.57 -24.22 -19.65
N GLU A 31 13.14 -25.04 -18.76
CA GLU A 31 12.75 -25.10 -17.36
C GLU A 31 12.98 -23.77 -16.63
N CYS A 32 14.12 -23.11 -16.86
CA CYS A 32 14.41 -21.80 -16.26
C CYS A 32 13.43 -20.72 -16.75
N GLU A 33 13.08 -20.73 -18.03
CA GLU A 33 12.08 -19.83 -18.61
C GLU A 33 10.69 -20.11 -18.03
N SER A 34 10.27 -21.39 -17.94
CA SER A 34 9.01 -21.80 -17.31
C SER A 34 8.92 -21.39 -15.84
N LEU A 35 10.02 -21.51 -15.09
CA LEU A 35 10.09 -21.07 -13.69
C LEU A 35 10.01 -19.55 -13.55
N ARG A 36 10.65 -18.80 -14.46
CA ARG A 36 10.53 -17.33 -14.50
C ARG A 36 9.10 -16.90 -14.77
N ASP A 37 8.44 -17.49 -15.77
CA ASP A 37 7.05 -17.17 -16.09
C ASP A 37 6.11 -17.50 -14.91
N ARG A 38 6.32 -18.64 -14.24
CA ARG A 38 5.56 -19.02 -13.05
C ARG A 38 5.81 -18.05 -11.89
N SER A 39 7.05 -17.59 -11.70
CA SER A 39 7.37 -16.60 -10.66
C SER A 39 6.69 -15.26 -10.95
N ALA A 40 6.72 -14.78 -12.19
CA ALA A 40 6.05 -13.55 -12.60
C ALA A 40 4.52 -13.65 -12.41
N ALA A 41 3.91 -14.78 -12.76
CA ALA A 41 2.48 -15.00 -12.54
C ALA A 41 2.09 -15.04 -11.05
N LEU A 42 2.96 -15.59 -10.19
CA LEU A 42 2.74 -15.61 -8.75
C LEU A 42 2.90 -14.21 -8.14
N GLU A 43 3.87 -13.42 -8.60
CA GLU A 43 4.08 -12.03 -8.19
C GLU A 43 2.88 -11.16 -8.58
N GLU A 44 2.37 -11.30 -9.80
CA GLU A 44 1.19 -10.59 -10.26
C GLU A 44 -0.05 -10.98 -9.43
N ARG A 45 -0.26 -12.28 -9.17
CA ARG A 45 -1.36 -12.73 -8.31
C ARG A 45 -1.22 -12.19 -6.89
N ASN A 46 -0.01 -12.16 -6.33
CA ASN A 46 0.26 -11.63 -5.00
C ASN A 46 -0.09 -10.13 -4.93
N ALA A 47 0.34 -9.35 -5.92
CA ALA A 47 -0.01 -7.93 -6.02
C ALA A 47 -1.53 -7.71 -6.02
N ARG A 48 -2.28 -8.47 -6.85
CA ARG A 48 -3.75 -8.40 -6.88
C ARG A 48 -4.40 -8.74 -5.54
N LEU A 49 -3.89 -9.75 -4.83
CA LEU A 49 -4.41 -10.14 -3.51
C LEU A 49 -4.12 -9.05 -2.46
N LEU A 50 -2.96 -8.39 -2.53
CA LEU A 50 -2.64 -7.27 -1.64
C LEU A 50 -3.57 -6.08 -1.89
N ASP A 51 -3.90 -5.79 -3.16
CA ASP A 51 -4.87 -4.75 -3.50
C ASP A 51 -6.29 -5.09 -2.99
N GLU A 52 -6.72 -6.35 -3.12
CA GLU A 52 -8.01 -6.81 -2.59
C GLU A 52 -8.05 -6.70 -1.05
N ILE A 53 -6.98 -7.10 -0.37
CA ILE A 53 -6.84 -6.93 1.09
C ILE A 53 -6.91 -5.45 1.48
N ALA A 54 -6.25 -4.57 0.73
CA ALA A 54 -6.30 -3.13 0.98
C ALA A 54 -7.72 -2.57 0.82
N LEU A 55 -8.45 -3.01 -0.21
CA LEU A 55 -9.85 -2.62 -0.44
C LEU A 55 -10.75 -3.11 0.71
N LEU A 56 -10.68 -4.40 1.06
CA LEU A 56 -11.47 -4.96 2.16
C LEU A 56 -11.19 -4.27 3.49
N ARG A 57 -9.91 -3.93 3.76
CA ARG A 57 -9.53 -3.16 4.95
C ARG A 57 -10.15 -1.76 4.94
N SER A 58 -10.10 -1.07 3.81
CA SER A 58 -10.70 0.27 3.69
C SER A 58 -12.22 0.26 3.95
N HIS A 59 -12.93 -0.79 3.51
CA HIS A 59 -14.34 -0.96 3.83
C HIS A 59 -14.54 -1.24 5.32
N CYS A 60 -13.77 -2.16 5.91
CA CYS A 60 -13.85 -2.45 7.34
C CYS A 60 -13.55 -1.22 8.23
N GLU A 61 -12.64 -0.34 7.83
CA GLU A 61 -12.32 0.89 8.56
C GLU A 61 -13.50 1.87 8.64
N VAL A 62 -14.35 1.89 7.61
CA VAL A 62 -15.55 2.75 7.54
C VAL A 62 -16.73 2.07 8.22
N ASP A 63 -16.94 0.78 7.95
CA ASP A 63 -18.13 0.05 8.38
C ASP A 63 -18.04 -0.37 9.86
N ALA A 64 -16.87 -0.79 10.35
CA ALA A 64 -16.76 -1.30 11.72
C ALA A 64 -17.13 -0.25 12.79
N PRO A 65 -16.71 1.03 12.69
CA PRO A 65 -17.18 2.07 13.62
C PRO A 65 -18.68 2.36 13.53
N HIS A 66 -19.26 2.26 12.33
CA HIS A 66 -20.70 2.42 12.12
C HIS A 66 -21.46 1.29 12.84
N TRP A 67 -21.11 0.03 12.55
CA TRP A 67 -21.73 -1.13 13.18
C TRP A 67 -21.52 -1.19 14.69
N ALA A 68 -20.34 -0.80 15.19
CA ALA A 68 -20.10 -0.68 16.63
C ALA A 68 -21.09 0.31 17.29
N ARG A 69 -21.37 1.44 16.63
CA ARG A 69 -22.33 2.43 17.13
C ARG A 69 -23.76 1.90 17.12
N GLU A 70 -24.17 1.23 16.05
CA GLU A 70 -25.51 0.62 15.96
C GLU A 70 -25.70 -0.46 17.03
N VAL A 71 -24.73 -1.35 17.20
CA VAL A 71 -24.76 -2.40 18.25
C VAL A 71 -24.83 -1.78 19.63
N ARG A 72 -24.04 -0.72 19.89
CA ARG A 72 -24.10 0.02 21.15
C ARG A 72 -25.50 0.60 21.39
N HIS A 73 -26.08 1.24 20.38
CA HIS A 73 -27.41 1.83 20.50
C HIS A 73 -28.48 0.77 20.81
N CYS A 74 -28.44 -0.38 20.12
CA CYS A 74 -29.32 -1.50 20.44
C CYS A 74 -29.11 -2.04 21.86
N ALA A 75 -27.86 -2.13 22.33
CA ALA A 75 -27.55 -2.56 23.69
C ALA A 75 -28.11 -1.59 24.75
N GLU A 76 -27.99 -0.29 24.52
CA GLU A 76 -28.54 0.76 25.39
C GLU A 76 -30.07 0.68 25.47
N GLN A 77 -30.76 0.58 24.32
CA GLN A 77 -32.21 0.41 24.28
C GLN A 77 -32.68 -0.88 24.96
N LEU A 78 -31.98 -1.99 24.73
CA LEU A 78 -32.31 -3.26 25.37
C LEU A 78 -32.08 -3.20 26.88
N GLN A 79 -31.03 -2.52 27.34
CA GLN A 79 -30.75 -2.32 28.75
C GLN A 79 -31.84 -1.50 29.44
N GLU A 80 -32.35 -0.45 28.80
CA GLU A 80 -33.48 0.34 29.32
C GLU A 80 -34.74 -0.50 29.53
N ILE A 81 -35.01 -1.43 28.60
CA ILE A 81 -36.15 -2.36 28.68
C ILE A 81 -35.90 -3.46 29.73
N ALA A 82 -34.67 -3.97 29.81
CA ALA A 82 -34.31 -5.08 30.70
C ALA A 82 -34.19 -4.66 32.16
N ALA A 83 -33.73 -3.44 32.44
CA ALA A 83 -33.49 -2.91 33.79
C ALA A 83 -34.69 -3.06 34.75
N PRO A 84 -35.93 -2.64 34.39
CA PRO A 84 -37.08 -2.83 35.28
C PRO A 84 -37.49 -4.30 35.47
N LEU A 85 -37.01 -5.20 34.60
CA LEU A 85 -37.31 -6.64 34.63
C LEU A 85 -36.22 -7.46 35.32
N ALA A 86 -35.20 -6.84 35.92
CA ALA A 86 -34.03 -7.54 36.46
C ALA A 86 -34.36 -8.64 37.49
N THR A 87 -35.48 -8.55 38.20
CA THR A 87 -35.89 -9.53 39.22
C THR A 87 -36.65 -10.72 38.65
N VAL A 88 -37.07 -10.68 37.38
CA VAL A 88 -37.78 -11.79 36.73
C VAL A 88 -36.82 -12.61 35.85
N PRO A 89 -37.06 -13.93 35.67
CA PRO A 89 -36.18 -14.77 34.85
C PRO A 89 -35.99 -14.28 33.42
N LEU A 90 -36.98 -13.60 32.85
CA LEU A 90 -36.88 -13.00 31.53
C LEU A 90 -35.85 -11.85 31.51
N GLY A 91 -35.87 -10.96 32.50
CA GLY A 91 -34.92 -9.84 32.57
C GLY A 91 -33.48 -10.33 32.74
N ALA A 92 -33.27 -11.40 33.52
CA ALA A 92 -31.95 -12.03 33.61
C ALA A 92 -31.43 -12.52 32.25
N LYS A 93 -32.30 -13.12 31.41
CA LYS A 93 -31.94 -13.52 30.04
C LYS A 93 -31.67 -12.31 29.13
N LEU A 94 -32.43 -11.23 29.27
CA LEU A 94 -32.22 -10.01 28.50
C LEU A 94 -30.90 -9.33 28.85
N LEU A 95 -30.52 -9.30 30.14
CA LEU A 95 -29.23 -8.75 30.58
C LEU A 95 -28.04 -9.52 29.96
N VAL A 96 -28.13 -10.85 29.84
CA VAL A 96 -27.11 -11.65 29.13
C VAL A 96 -27.00 -11.25 27.66
N LEU A 97 -28.12 -10.94 27.00
CA LEU A 97 -28.10 -10.44 25.63
C LEU A 97 -27.44 -9.06 25.53
N VAL A 98 -27.68 -8.18 26.51
CA VAL A 98 -27.00 -6.87 26.58
C VAL A 98 -25.50 -7.06 26.72
N GLU A 99 -25.04 -7.95 27.61
CA GLU A 99 -23.62 -8.27 27.77
C GLU A 99 -23.00 -8.80 26.46
N GLY A 100 -23.73 -9.66 25.74
CA GLY A 100 -23.31 -10.16 24.42
C GLY A 100 -23.15 -9.04 23.38
N LEU A 101 -24.10 -8.09 23.34
CA LEU A 101 -24.03 -6.94 22.45
C LEU A 101 -22.87 -6.00 22.82
N GLN A 102 -22.62 -5.77 24.10
CA GLN A 102 -21.47 -4.99 24.57
C GLN A 102 -20.14 -5.67 24.22
N ALA A 103 -20.05 -6.99 24.32
CA ALA A 103 -18.87 -7.73 23.88
C ALA A 103 -18.65 -7.60 22.36
N ALA A 104 -19.72 -7.70 21.57
CA ALA A 104 -19.66 -7.50 20.12
C ALA A 104 -19.20 -6.08 19.74
N GLU A 105 -19.70 -5.06 20.46
CA GLU A 105 -19.31 -3.65 20.32
C GLU A 105 -17.81 -3.44 20.54
N VAL A 106 -17.26 -4.05 21.61
CA VAL A 106 -15.82 -4.00 21.91
C VAL A 106 -15.02 -4.72 20.83
N GLY A 107 -15.49 -5.88 20.35
CA GLY A 107 -14.87 -6.62 19.25
C GLY A 107 -14.80 -5.79 17.96
N LEU A 108 -15.92 -5.18 17.57
CA LEU A 108 -16.02 -4.31 16.39
C LEU A 108 -15.09 -3.09 16.50
N ARG A 109 -15.01 -2.48 17.69
CA ARG A 109 -14.08 -1.36 17.94
C ARG A 109 -12.62 -1.79 17.83
N ALA A 110 -12.28 -3.00 18.27
CA ALA A 110 -10.92 -3.55 18.20
C ALA A 110 -10.49 -3.87 16.76
N MET A 111 -11.43 -4.24 15.88
CA MET A 111 -11.14 -4.42 14.44
C MET A 111 -10.76 -3.10 13.75
N GLY A 112 -11.16 -1.95 14.31
CA GLY A 112 -10.89 -0.59 13.79
C GLY A 112 -9.51 0.01 14.13
N GLY A 113 -8.49 -0.80 14.45
CA GLY A 113 -7.10 -0.37 14.27
C GLY A 113 -6.37 0.20 15.49
N ALA A 114 -6.22 -0.55 16.58
CA ALA A 114 -5.10 -0.26 17.49
C ALA A 114 -3.72 -0.42 16.78
N PRO A 115 -3.44 -1.52 16.06
CA PRO A 115 -2.18 -1.66 15.32
C PRO A 115 -2.10 -0.68 14.15
N LEU A 116 -3.21 -0.45 13.45
CA LEU A 116 -3.22 0.36 12.23
C LEU A 116 -3.09 1.86 12.51
N ARG A 117 -3.54 2.34 13.68
CA ARG A 117 -3.28 3.72 14.14
C ARG A 117 -1.83 3.91 14.54
N GLU A 118 -1.22 2.90 15.15
CA GLU A 118 0.21 2.88 15.49
C GLU A 118 1.04 2.87 14.20
N GLU A 119 0.73 1.98 13.26
CA GLU A 119 1.39 1.92 11.94
C GLU A 119 1.19 3.22 11.14
N LEU A 120 -0.01 3.82 11.14
CA LEU A 120 -0.25 5.13 10.51
C LEU A 120 0.51 6.26 11.19
N ALA A 121 0.64 6.22 12.52
CA ALA A 121 1.46 7.18 13.25
C ALA A 121 2.94 7.02 12.90
N GLU A 122 3.45 5.79 12.86
CA GLU A 122 4.81 5.46 12.43
C GLU A 122 5.06 5.90 10.99
N LEU A 123 4.17 5.59 10.05
CA LEU A 123 4.25 6.04 8.65
C LEU A 123 4.27 7.57 8.53
N ARG A 124 3.41 8.27 9.27
CA ARG A 124 3.41 9.74 9.30
C ARG A 124 4.73 10.29 9.83
N THR A 125 5.29 9.69 10.88
CA THR A 125 6.59 10.12 11.42
C THR A 125 7.74 9.84 10.45
N ALA A 126 7.75 8.69 9.79
CA ALA A 126 8.74 8.34 8.78
C ALA A 126 8.65 9.27 7.56
N PHE A 127 7.44 9.57 7.09
CA PHE A 127 7.21 10.48 5.97
C PHE A 127 7.63 11.91 6.30
N ALA A 128 7.29 12.41 7.49
CA ALA A 128 7.74 13.71 7.97
C ALA A 128 9.27 13.78 8.07
N ARG A 129 9.92 12.71 8.54
CA ARG A 129 11.39 12.61 8.57
C ARG A 129 11.99 12.70 7.16
N HIS A 130 11.47 11.93 6.20
CA HIS A 130 11.97 11.96 4.82
C HIS A 130 11.74 13.30 4.12
N LEU A 131 10.60 13.96 4.37
CA LEU A 131 10.36 15.33 3.90
C LEU A 131 11.40 16.30 4.46
N ASN A 132 11.67 16.24 5.77
CA ASN A 132 12.66 17.10 6.41
C ASN A 132 14.08 16.82 5.89
N GLU A 133 14.45 15.56 5.69
CA GLU A 133 15.72 15.16 5.08
C GLU A 133 15.84 15.67 3.63
N GLY A 134 14.77 15.57 2.85
CA GLY A 134 14.71 16.09 1.48
C GLY A 134 14.91 17.60 1.44
N GLN A 135 14.19 18.34 2.28
CA GLN A 135 14.34 19.79 2.41
C GLN A 135 15.74 20.20 2.88
N ALA A 136 16.33 19.46 3.83
CA ALA A 136 17.69 19.71 4.30
C ALA A 136 18.75 19.47 3.20
N ARG A 137 18.60 18.40 2.41
CA ARG A 137 19.48 18.13 1.26
C ARG A 137 19.34 19.21 0.19
N GLU A 138 18.11 19.64 -0.10
CA GLU A 138 17.87 20.71 -1.06
C GLU A 138 18.48 22.04 -0.61
N ALA A 139 18.32 22.39 0.68
CA ALA A 139 18.96 23.58 1.26
C ALA A 139 20.50 23.51 1.16
N ALA A 140 21.09 22.35 1.48
CA ALA A 140 22.54 22.14 1.35
C ALA A 140 23.01 22.33 -0.11
N LEU A 141 22.32 21.70 -1.08
CA LEU A 141 22.62 21.86 -2.50
C LEU A 141 22.49 23.31 -2.96
N ARG A 142 21.49 24.06 -2.49
CA ARG A 142 21.36 25.50 -2.80
C ARG A 142 22.55 26.29 -2.29
N THR A 143 22.97 26.09 -1.04
CA THR A 143 24.16 26.77 -0.48
C THR A 143 25.45 26.41 -1.21
N GLU A 144 25.62 25.16 -1.62
CA GLU A 144 26.77 24.72 -2.41
C GLU A 144 26.75 25.34 -3.81
N THR A 145 25.59 25.41 -4.45
CA THR A 145 25.42 26.05 -5.76
C THR A 145 25.73 27.54 -5.68
N GLU A 146 25.28 28.23 -4.63
CA GLU A 146 25.62 29.63 -4.38
C GLU A 146 27.12 29.84 -4.16
N ARG A 147 27.75 28.94 -3.39
CA ARG A 147 29.20 28.93 -3.17
C ARG A 147 29.96 28.72 -4.46
N LEU A 148 29.58 27.73 -5.29
CA LEU A 148 30.18 27.46 -6.59
C LEU A 148 30.04 28.67 -7.52
N ARG A 149 28.86 29.30 -7.57
CA ARG A 149 28.65 30.55 -8.33
C ARG A 149 29.51 31.70 -7.81
N ALA A 150 29.70 31.83 -6.49
CA ALA A 150 30.59 32.83 -5.92
C ALA A 150 32.06 32.57 -6.31
N MET A 151 32.52 31.32 -6.26
CA MET A 151 33.86 30.93 -6.70
C MET A 151 34.07 31.18 -8.20
N LEU A 152 33.09 30.83 -9.05
CA LEU A 152 33.15 31.10 -10.49
C LEU A 152 33.20 32.61 -10.80
N ARG A 153 32.46 33.44 -10.06
CA ARG A 153 32.57 34.91 -10.16
C ARG A 153 33.97 35.41 -9.74
N GLY A 154 34.56 34.81 -8.71
CA GLY A 154 35.94 35.11 -8.30
C GLY A 154 36.99 34.70 -9.33
N VAL A 155 36.81 33.57 -10.00
CA VAL A 155 37.73 33.12 -11.06
C VAL A 155 37.56 33.93 -12.35
N GLY A 156 36.32 34.23 -12.74
CA GLY A 156 36.01 35.05 -13.92
C GLY A 156 36.49 36.50 -13.81
N THR A 157 36.71 37.01 -12.61
CA THR A 157 37.32 38.34 -12.38
C THR A 157 38.85 38.33 -12.39
N SER A 158 39.49 37.15 -12.33
CA SER A 158 40.95 36.99 -12.48
C SER A 158 41.39 36.81 -13.94
N VAL A 159 40.48 36.36 -14.82
CA VAL A 159 40.65 36.48 -16.27
C VAL A 159 40.19 37.88 -16.67
N ALA A 160 40.95 38.90 -16.26
CA ALA A 160 40.87 40.20 -16.88
C ALA A 160 41.26 40.02 -18.35
N THR A 161 40.26 39.91 -19.22
CA THR A 161 40.40 40.11 -20.65
C THR A 161 41.12 41.45 -20.84
N PRO A 162 42.31 41.49 -21.47
CA PRO A 162 42.94 42.76 -21.78
C PRO A 162 41.98 43.57 -22.64
N ALA A 163 41.77 44.82 -22.24
CA ALA A 163 40.95 45.77 -22.97
C ALA A 163 41.38 45.79 -24.45
N PRO A 164 40.47 45.61 -25.42
CA PRO A 164 40.77 45.99 -26.79
C PRO A 164 40.92 47.51 -26.80
N ALA A 165 42.14 47.95 -27.08
CA ALA A 165 42.45 49.34 -27.33
C ALA A 165 41.55 49.86 -28.45
N ALA A 166 41.10 51.09 -28.28
CA ALA A 166 40.30 51.84 -29.23
C ALA A 166 40.97 51.84 -30.63
N GLU A 167 40.28 51.27 -31.62
CA GLU A 167 40.35 51.77 -32.98
C GLU A 167 39.02 52.46 -33.30
N GLU A 168 39.15 53.77 -33.46
CA GLU A 168 38.14 54.68 -33.95
C GLU A 168 37.88 54.47 -35.46
N ARG A 169 36.61 54.65 -35.81
CA ARG A 169 36.05 55.11 -37.10
C ARG A 169 35.90 54.11 -38.25
N GLY A 170 34.62 53.85 -38.55
CA GLY A 170 34.16 53.81 -39.93
C GLY A 170 32.83 53.11 -40.13
N GLN A 171 31.74 53.88 -40.11
CA GLN A 171 30.54 53.74 -40.97
C GLN A 171 29.99 52.32 -41.22
N SER A 172 28.80 52.01 -40.67
CA SER A 172 27.62 51.70 -41.51
C SER A 172 26.39 51.31 -40.71
N GLU A 173 25.28 51.89 -41.15
CA GLU A 173 23.90 51.38 -41.14
C GLU A 173 23.22 50.99 -39.82
N ALA A 174 22.21 51.82 -39.51
CA ALA A 174 21.10 51.49 -38.66
C ALA A 174 20.47 50.15 -39.06
N ARG A 175 20.69 49.13 -38.22
CA ARG A 175 19.87 47.91 -38.17
C ARG A 175 18.82 48.07 -37.05
N PRO A 176 17.55 47.73 -37.30
CA PRO A 176 16.51 47.81 -36.29
C PRO A 176 16.82 46.85 -35.14
N ALA A 177 16.59 47.33 -33.92
CA ALA A 177 16.77 46.58 -32.69
C ALA A 177 16.00 45.25 -32.72
N GLU A 178 16.73 44.13 -32.71
CA GLU A 178 16.15 42.86 -32.34
C GLU A 178 15.84 42.87 -30.83
N PRO A 179 14.61 42.50 -30.43
CA PRO A 179 14.25 42.45 -29.03
C PRO A 179 15.03 41.32 -28.33
N VAL A 180 15.71 41.70 -27.24
CA VAL A 180 16.29 40.77 -26.27
C VAL A 180 15.21 39.74 -25.86
N PRO A 181 15.48 38.42 -25.90
CA PRO A 181 14.56 37.44 -25.35
C PRO A 181 14.43 37.71 -23.84
N GLN A 182 13.29 38.24 -23.43
CA GLN A 182 12.93 38.28 -22.02
C GLN A 182 12.87 36.84 -21.52
N GLU A 183 13.67 36.51 -20.51
CA GLU A 183 13.46 35.27 -19.78
C GLU A 183 12.00 35.24 -19.29
N PRO A 184 11.26 34.14 -19.55
CA PRO A 184 9.90 34.02 -19.06
C PRO A 184 9.94 34.10 -17.54
N GLY A 185 9.35 35.17 -16.99
CA GLY A 185 9.12 35.28 -15.56
C GLY A 185 8.35 34.06 -15.04
N PRO A 186 8.49 33.73 -13.75
CA PRO A 186 7.76 32.61 -13.16
C PRO A 186 6.26 32.76 -13.47
N PRO A 187 5.58 31.69 -13.89
CA PRO A 187 4.18 31.76 -14.29
C PRO A 187 3.38 32.34 -13.11
N GLU A 188 2.78 33.51 -13.33
CA GLU A 188 1.75 34.03 -12.43
C GLU A 188 0.67 32.95 -12.37
N LEU A 189 0.58 32.30 -11.20
CA LEU A 189 -0.49 31.40 -10.84
C LEU A 189 -1.79 32.21 -10.85
N ARG A 190 -2.41 32.32 -12.02
CA ARG A 190 -3.79 32.77 -12.13
C ARG A 190 -4.62 31.79 -11.29
N PRO A 191 -5.43 32.28 -10.33
CA PRO A 191 -6.35 31.41 -9.62
C PRO A 191 -7.22 30.70 -10.65
N GLU A 192 -7.14 29.37 -10.69
CA GLU A 192 -8.01 28.58 -11.55
C GLU A 192 -9.47 28.96 -11.27
N PRO A 193 -10.29 29.17 -12.30
CA PRO A 193 -11.72 29.29 -12.11
C PRO A 193 -12.22 28.03 -11.39
N PRO A 194 -13.16 28.14 -10.44
CA PRO A 194 -13.67 26.99 -9.72
C PRO A 194 -14.16 25.95 -10.73
N ALA A 195 -13.65 24.73 -10.59
CA ALA A 195 -14.03 23.61 -11.44
C ALA A 195 -15.57 23.52 -11.53
N PRO A 196 -16.13 23.26 -12.71
CA PRO A 196 -17.56 23.00 -12.84
C PRO A 196 -17.92 21.89 -11.87
N ARG A 197 -18.86 22.18 -10.96
CA ARG A 197 -19.36 21.21 -9.97
C ARG A 197 -19.74 19.94 -10.71
N GLU A 198 -19.08 18.84 -10.38
CA GLU A 198 -19.48 17.53 -10.86
C GLU A 198 -20.97 17.32 -10.54
N PRO A 199 -21.77 16.83 -11.50
CA PRO A 199 -23.16 16.50 -11.23
C PRO A 199 -23.18 15.53 -10.06
N GLY A 200 -23.79 15.95 -8.95
CA GLY A 200 -23.89 15.15 -7.75
C GLY A 200 -24.50 13.77 -8.07
N PRO A 201 -24.13 12.74 -7.29
CA PRO A 201 -24.67 11.41 -7.49
C PRO A 201 -26.20 11.47 -7.48
N PRO A 202 -26.87 10.69 -8.35
CA PRO A 202 -28.33 10.71 -8.43
C PRO A 202 -28.90 10.44 -7.04
N GLU A 203 -29.77 11.34 -6.56
CA GLU A 203 -30.57 11.11 -5.36
C GLU A 203 -31.26 9.75 -5.51
N LEU A 204 -30.80 8.78 -4.72
CA LEU A 204 -31.44 7.49 -4.57
C LEU A 204 -32.83 7.76 -3.99
N ARG A 205 -33.84 7.80 -4.87
CA ARG A 205 -35.23 7.75 -4.47
C ARG A 205 -35.42 6.50 -3.63
N PRO A 206 -35.99 6.60 -2.41
CA PRO A 206 -36.33 5.43 -1.63
C PRO A 206 -37.33 4.59 -2.44
N GLU A 207 -36.87 3.44 -2.92
CA GLU A 207 -37.73 2.46 -3.56
C GLU A 207 -38.83 2.07 -2.58
N GLN A 208 -40.07 2.19 -3.02
CA GLN A 208 -41.23 1.69 -2.30
C GLN A 208 -41.01 0.19 -2.00
N PRO A 209 -41.32 -0.28 -0.78
CA PRO A 209 -41.28 -1.71 -0.49
C PRO A 209 -42.32 -2.41 -1.37
N SER A 210 -41.81 -3.16 -2.34
CA SER A 210 -42.62 -4.10 -3.12
C SER A 210 -43.12 -5.17 -2.16
N SER A 211 -44.43 -5.18 -1.90
CA SER A 211 -45.13 -6.26 -1.21
C SER A 211 -44.95 -7.56 -1.98
N GLN A 212 -43.86 -8.27 -1.72
CA GLN A 212 -43.65 -9.63 -2.17
C GLN A 212 -44.07 -10.56 -1.04
N ALA A 213 -45.15 -11.32 -1.28
CA ALA A 213 -45.67 -12.30 -0.36
C ALA A 213 -44.62 -13.39 -0.06
N PRO A 214 -44.50 -13.87 1.19
CA PRO A 214 -43.56 -14.93 1.53
C PRO A 214 -43.97 -16.25 0.84
N LEU A 215 -43.01 -16.86 0.16
CA LEU A 215 -43.13 -18.22 -0.37
C LEU A 215 -43.19 -19.24 0.79
N PRO A 216 -43.95 -20.33 0.65
CA PRO A 216 -44.03 -21.37 1.66
C PRO A 216 -42.71 -22.16 1.77
N LEU A 217 -42.26 -22.35 3.00
CA LEU A 217 -41.15 -23.23 3.36
C LEU A 217 -41.56 -24.70 3.13
N GLU A 218 -40.87 -25.38 2.21
CA GLU A 218 -40.90 -26.83 2.09
C GLU A 218 -40.14 -27.47 3.27
N PRO A 219 -40.65 -28.55 3.89
CA PRO A 219 -39.97 -29.24 4.98
C PRO A 219 -38.80 -30.09 4.48
N ALA A 220 -37.62 -29.87 5.04
CA ALA A 220 -36.44 -30.68 4.79
C ALA A 220 -36.67 -32.14 5.20
N ALA A 221 -36.52 -33.04 4.23
CA ALA A 221 -36.58 -34.47 4.42
C ALA A 221 -35.48 -34.96 5.36
N SER A 222 -35.92 -35.78 6.31
CA SER A 222 -35.12 -36.53 7.27
C SER A 222 -34.34 -37.65 6.55
N LEU A 223 -33.01 -37.64 6.67
CA LEU A 223 -32.11 -38.75 6.36
C LEU A 223 -31.17 -38.89 7.57
N ALA A 224 -31.44 -39.85 8.44
CA ALA A 224 -30.99 -41.25 8.38
C ALA A 224 -29.60 -41.42 9.03
N GLU A 225 -29.68 -41.79 10.31
CA GLU A 225 -28.87 -42.78 11.03
C GLU A 225 -27.54 -43.20 10.40
N GLY A 226 -26.43 -42.74 10.99
CA GLY A 226 -25.10 -43.31 10.86
C GLY A 226 -24.61 -43.81 12.21
N SER A 227 -24.98 -45.06 12.53
CA SER A 227 -24.44 -45.85 13.64
C SER A 227 -22.95 -46.10 13.39
N VAL A 228 -22.07 -45.64 14.27
CA VAL A 228 -20.68 -46.12 14.32
C VAL A 228 -20.40 -46.60 15.73
N GLU A 229 -20.19 -47.90 15.79
CA GLU A 229 -19.96 -48.71 16.97
C GLU A 229 -18.76 -48.26 17.79
N ALA A 230 -18.96 -48.30 19.10
CA ALA A 230 -17.89 -48.33 20.08
C ALA A 230 -17.18 -49.70 20.01
N GLY A 231 -15.96 -49.70 19.49
CA GLY A 231 -15.00 -50.79 19.68
C GLY A 231 -13.92 -50.35 20.65
N GLY A 232 -14.06 -50.74 21.92
CA GLY A 232 -12.94 -50.75 22.86
C GLY A 232 -12.19 -52.08 22.76
N ASP A 233 -10.86 -52.04 22.80
CA ASP A 233 -10.01 -53.11 23.33
C ASP A 233 -8.56 -52.58 23.40
N THR A 234 -8.09 -52.27 24.61
CA THR A 234 -7.18 -53.08 25.45
C THR A 234 -5.69 -52.85 25.18
N ALA A 235 -5.01 -52.46 26.26
CA ALA A 235 -3.56 -52.38 26.44
C ALA A 235 -2.98 -53.82 26.68
N PRO A 236 -1.70 -54.05 27.04
CA PRO A 236 -0.71 -53.19 27.70
C PRO A 236 0.38 -52.58 26.82
#